data_AF-A0A6P0NCF5-F1
#
_entry.id   AF-A0A6P0NCF5-F1
#
_cell.length_a   1.000
_cell.length_b   1.000
_cell.length_c   1.000
_cell.angle_alpha   90.00
_cell.angle_beta   90.00
_cell.angle_gamma   90.00
#
_symmetry.space_group_name_H-M   'P 1'
#
loop_
_entity.id
_entity.type
_entity.pdbx_description
1 polymer ?
#
loop_
_entity_poly.entity_id
_entity_poly.type
_entity_poly.pdbx_seq_one_letter_code
_entity_poly.pdbx_strand_id
1 'polypeptide(L)'
;MCPRKIDRFLGWTVRGIASVVGILVVIITGFLIIESLPILDEIGILAFLTDASWSPAQGFYNLTPMLVGTLLVVTGAVVLAAPVGILSALFCHYYAPPFLASFYRRLLELMAGFPGVIYGLWGLVVLVPLINRLHPPGTSLLAGILML
;
A
#
# COMPACT_ATOMS: atom_id res chain seq x y z
N MET A 1 34.66 -17.15 -10.53
CA MET A 1 33.84 -18.30 -10.10
C MET A 1 32.78 -18.53 -11.18
N CYS A 2 32.80 -19.69 -11.84
CA CYS A 2 32.05 -19.96 -13.07
C CYS A 2 30.56 -20.24 -12.75
N PRO A 3 29.58 -19.64 -13.46
CA PRO A 3 28.16 -19.90 -13.21
C PRO A 3 27.86 -21.37 -13.49
N ARG A 4 27.43 -22.09 -12.46
CA ARG A 4 27.11 -23.52 -12.55
C ARG A 4 25.86 -23.66 -13.45
N LYS A 5 25.69 -24.76 -14.19
CA LYS A 5 24.49 -25.00 -15.02
C LYS A 5 23.17 -24.77 -14.26
N ILE A 6 23.20 -24.95 -12.93
CA ILE A 6 22.12 -24.69 -11.99
C ILE A 6 21.73 -23.20 -11.94
N ASP A 7 22.67 -22.25 -11.89
CA ASP A 7 22.36 -20.81 -11.85
C ASP A 7 21.68 -20.35 -13.14
N ARG A 8 22.10 -20.94 -14.27
CA ARG A 8 21.46 -20.71 -15.56
C ARG A 8 20.03 -21.24 -15.52
N PHE A 9 19.84 -22.50 -15.12
CA PHE A 9 18.52 -23.12 -15.02
C PHE A 9 17.57 -22.35 -14.09
N LEU A 10 18.04 -21.95 -12.92
CA LEU A 10 17.28 -21.17 -11.93
C LEU A 10 16.91 -19.78 -12.49
N GLY A 11 17.80 -19.14 -13.23
CA GLY A 11 17.49 -17.89 -13.91
C GLY A 11 16.41 -18.03 -14.98
N TRP A 12 16.36 -19.14 -15.72
CA TRP A 12 15.31 -19.40 -16.72
C TRP A 12 13.96 -19.70 -16.06
N THR A 13 13.91 -20.43 -14.95
CA THR A 13 12.65 -20.71 -14.24
C THR A 13 12.08 -19.45 -13.60
N VAL A 14 12.90 -18.64 -12.93
CA VAL A 14 12.46 -17.36 -12.34
C VAL A 14 11.96 -16.41 -13.41
N ARG A 15 12.66 -16.30 -14.56
CA ARG A 15 12.19 -15.50 -15.70
C ARG A 15 10.87 -16.03 -16.28
N GLY A 16 10.72 -17.35 -16.41
CA GLY A 16 9.47 -17.95 -16.87
C GLY A 16 8.29 -17.62 -15.96
N ILE A 17 8.45 -17.79 -14.64
CA ILE A 17 7.43 -17.46 -13.65
C ILE A 17 7.11 -15.96 -13.68
N ALA A 18 8.13 -15.10 -13.70
CA ALA A 18 7.95 -13.66 -13.77
C ALA A 18 7.19 -13.23 -15.04
N SER A 19 7.49 -13.85 -16.19
CA SER A 19 6.77 -13.59 -17.44
C SER A 19 5.30 -14.02 -17.36
N VAL A 20 5.00 -15.20 -16.78
CA VAL A 20 3.63 -15.66 -16.60
C VAL A 20 2.84 -14.72 -15.69
N VAL A 21 3.43 -14.30 -14.57
CA VAL A 21 2.82 -13.32 -13.66
C VAL A 21 2.60 -11.99 -14.36
N GLY A 22 3.59 -11.50 -15.12
CA GLY A 22 3.46 -10.28 -15.90
C GLY A 22 2.33 -10.35 -16.94
N ILE A 23 2.22 -11.46 -17.66
CA ILE A 23 1.13 -11.69 -18.63
C ILE A 23 -0.23 -11.70 -17.92
N LEU A 24 -0.34 -12.37 -16.77
CA LEU A 24 -1.57 -12.38 -15.99
C LEU A 24 -1.98 -10.96 -15.55
N VAL A 25 -1.03 -10.16 -15.06
CA VAL A 25 -1.31 -8.75 -14.67
C VAL A 25 -1.79 -7.95 -15.87
N VAL A 26 -1.17 -8.11 -17.03
CA VAL A 26 -1.60 -7.42 -18.27
C VAL A 26 -3.01 -7.85 -18.68
N ILE A 27 -3.32 -9.15 -18.63
CA ILE A 27 -4.65 -9.67 -18.96
C ILE A 27 -5.71 -9.12 -17.99
N ILE A 28 -5.45 -9.19 -16.68
CA ILE A 28 -6.39 -8.68 -15.66
C ILE A 28 -6.61 -7.18 -15.83
N THR A 29 -5.54 -6.42 -16.05
CA THR A 29 -5.63 -4.97 -16.26
C THR A 29 -6.42 -4.65 -17.54
N GLY A 30 -6.15 -5.37 -18.63
CA GLY A 30 -6.89 -5.21 -19.89
C GLY A 30 -8.37 -5.53 -19.73
N PHE A 31 -8.69 -6.62 -19.01
CA PHE A 31 -10.06 -6.99 -18.70
C PHE A 31 -10.79 -5.90 -17.89
N LEU A 32 -10.17 -5.40 -16.83
CA LEU A 32 -10.74 -4.32 -16.00
C LEU A 32 -10.99 -3.05 -16.81
N ILE A 33 -10.08 -2.68 -17.71
CA ILE A 33 -10.26 -1.51 -18.59
C ILE A 33 -11.49 -1.73 -19.46
N ILE A 34 -11.57 -2.84 -20.19
CA ILE A 34 -12.66 -3.13 -21.12
C ILE A 34 -14.03 -3.14 -20.41
N GLU A 35 -14.12 -3.78 -19.24
CA GLU A 35 -15.35 -3.83 -18.45
C GLU A 35 -15.72 -2.48 -17.81
N SER A 36 -14.75 -1.59 -17.57
CA SER A 36 -15.00 -0.26 -17.00
C SER A 36 -15.41 0.80 -18.03
N LEU A 37 -15.11 0.62 -19.31
CA LEU A 37 -15.42 1.58 -20.38
C LEU A 37 -16.93 1.88 -20.53
N PRO A 38 -17.86 0.90 -20.52
CA PRO A 38 -19.28 1.16 -20.69
C PRO A 38 -19.87 2.12 -19.64
N ILE A 39 -19.34 2.07 -18.42
CA ILE A 39 -19.76 2.93 -17.30
C ILE A 39 -19.42 4.40 -17.60
N LEU A 40 -18.30 4.65 -18.29
CA LEU A 40 -17.91 6.01 -18.69
C LEU A 40 -18.85 6.59 -19.75
N ASP A 41 -19.36 5.75 -20.65
CA ASP A 41 -20.29 6.14 -21.70
C ASP A 41 -21.69 6.40 -21.15
N GLU A 42 -22.17 5.61 -20.18
CA GLU A 42 -23.51 5.74 -19.61
C GLU A 42 -23.65 6.91 -18.62
N ILE A 43 -22.65 7.12 -17.76
CA ILE A 43 -22.73 8.05 -16.63
C ILE A 43 -21.96 9.35 -16.91
N GLY A 44 -20.95 9.29 -17.78
CA GLY A 44 -20.08 10.42 -18.10
C GLY A 44 -19.03 10.70 -17.01
N ILE A 45 -17.85 11.17 -17.43
CA ILE A 45 -16.70 11.42 -16.54
C ILE A 45 -17.03 12.48 -15.46
N LEU A 46 -17.91 13.43 -15.77
CA LEU A 46 -18.25 14.53 -14.87
C LEU A 46 -19.01 14.07 -13.63
N ALA A 47 -19.93 13.10 -13.75
CA ALA A 47 -20.70 12.59 -12.62
C ALA A 47 -19.80 11.99 -11.52
N PHE A 48 -18.66 11.39 -11.90
CA PHE A 48 -17.66 10.90 -10.95
C PHE A 48 -17.01 11.99 -10.09
N LEU A 49 -17.08 13.26 -10.51
CA LEU A 49 -16.50 14.39 -9.80
C LEU A 49 -17.57 15.25 -9.11
N THR A 50 -18.75 15.40 -9.73
CA THR A 50 -19.78 16.35 -9.28
C THR A 50 -20.94 15.74 -8.50
N ASP A 51 -21.13 14.41 -8.53
CA ASP A 51 -22.26 13.79 -7.83
C ASP A 51 -22.23 14.03 -6.32
N ALA A 52 -23.39 13.93 -5.67
CA ALA A 52 -23.52 14.25 -4.26
C ALA A 52 -22.77 13.28 -3.33
N SER A 53 -22.64 12.00 -3.71
CA SER A 53 -21.99 10.98 -2.88
C SER A 53 -21.55 9.75 -3.69
N TRP A 54 -20.83 8.83 -3.06
CA TRP A 54 -20.57 7.50 -3.62
C TRP A 54 -21.70 6.54 -3.19
N SER A 55 -22.69 6.37 -4.06
CA SER A 55 -23.80 5.43 -3.85
C SER A 55 -24.27 4.86 -5.20
N PRO A 56 -23.53 3.88 -5.76
CA PRO A 56 -23.85 3.29 -7.06
C PRO A 56 -25.26 2.69 -7.11
N ALA A 57 -25.76 2.17 -5.99
CA ALA A 57 -27.10 1.61 -5.88
C ALA A 57 -28.22 2.67 -6.04
N GLN A 58 -27.91 3.94 -5.82
CA GLN A 58 -28.82 5.08 -5.97
C GLN A 58 -28.50 5.93 -7.20
N GLY A 59 -27.54 5.49 -8.03
CA GLY A 59 -27.11 6.22 -9.24
C GLY A 59 -26.14 7.38 -8.98
N PHE A 60 -25.49 7.44 -7.81
CA PHE A 60 -24.46 8.46 -7.51
C PHE A 60 -23.05 7.84 -7.53
N TYR A 61 -22.11 8.47 -8.23
CA TYR A 61 -20.80 7.88 -8.53
C TYR A 61 -19.61 8.75 -8.10
N ASN A 62 -19.76 9.65 -7.12
CA ASN A 62 -18.68 10.57 -6.75
C ASN A 62 -17.44 9.87 -6.17
N LEU A 63 -16.35 9.82 -6.94
CA LEU A 63 -15.05 9.24 -6.58
C LEU A 63 -14.13 10.22 -5.86
N THR A 64 -14.42 11.52 -5.91
CA THR A 64 -13.54 12.59 -5.40
C THR A 64 -13.08 12.36 -3.96
N PRO A 65 -13.96 12.00 -3.00
CA PRO A 65 -13.55 11.77 -1.62
C PRO A 65 -12.57 10.60 -1.47
N MET A 66 -12.72 9.55 -2.27
CA MET A 66 -11.84 8.38 -2.25
C MET A 66 -10.45 8.72 -2.80
N LEU A 67 -10.39 9.47 -3.89
CA LEU A 67 -9.13 9.92 -4.50
C LEU A 67 -8.36 10.88 -3.59
N VAL A 68 -9.05 11.92 -3.10
CA VAL A 68 -8.44 12.92 -2.21
C VAL A 68 -8.03 12.28 -0.88
N GLY A 69 -8.89 11.43 -0.30
CA GLY A 69 -8.58 10.71 0.93
C GLY A 69 -7.33 9.84 0.80
N THR A 70 -7.22 9.08 -0.31
CA THR A 70 -6.04 8.25 -0.58
C THR A 70 -4.77 9.09 -0.73
N LEU A 71 -4.84 10.19 -1.48
CA LEU A 71 -3.69 11.07 -1.70
C LEU A 71 -3.21 11.72 -0.39
N LEU A 72 -4.15 12.20 0.43
CA LEU A 72 -3.86 12.81 1.73
C LEU A 72 -3.25 11.80 2.69
N VAL A 73 -3.78 10.58 2.75
CA VAL A 73 -3.25 9.51 3.62
C VAL A 73 -1.85 9.11 3.18
N VAL A 74 -1.62 8.84 1.89
CA VAL A 74 -0.30 8.46 1.37
C VAL A 74 0.72 9.56 1.60
N THR A 75 0.36 10.80 1.30
CA THR A 75 1.27 11.94 1.46
C THR A 75 1.58 12.18 2.94
N GLY A 76 0.57 12.14 3.81
CA GLY A 76 0.75 12.27 5.26
C GLY A 76 1.62 11.15 5.83
N ALA A 77 1.41 9.90 5.40
CA ALA A 77 2.21 8.76 5.81
C ALA A 77 3.67 8.92 5.38
N VAL A 78 3.94 9.27 4.12
CA VAL A 78 5.30 9.50 3.61
C VAL A 78 6.00 10.64 4.38
N VAL A 79 5.31 11.74 4.63
CA VAL A 79 5.86 12.90 5.36
C VAL A 79 6.30 12.51 6.78
N LEU A 80 5.60 11.59 7.45
CA LEU A 80 5.95 11.13 8.79
C LEU A 80 6.96 9.98 8.78
N ALA A 81 6.71 8.96 7.95
CA ALA A 81 7.48 7.72 7.95
C ALA A 81 8.85 7.88 7.25
N ALA A 82 8.94 8.65 6.17
CA ALA A 82 10.20 8.76 5.41
C ALA A 82 11.33 9.41 6.23
N PRO A 83 11.13 10.53 6.95
CA PRO A 83 12.18 11.09 7.80
C PRO A 83 12.64 10.13 8.88
N VAL A 84 11.71 9.45 9.56
CA VAL A 84 12.02 8.48 10.62
C VAL A 84 12.80 7.28 10.06
N GLY A 85 12.39 6.76 8.90
CA GLY A 85 13.08 5.66 8.22
C GLY A 85 14.50 6.04 7.78
N ILE A 86 14.67 7.24 7.22
CA ILE A 86 15.99 7.75 6.80
C ILE A 86 16.89 7.97 8.01
N LEU A 87 16.40 8.62 9.08
CA LEU A 87 17.17 8.84 10.30
C LEU A 87 17.58 7.52 10.96
N SER A 88 16.67 6.54 10.99
CA SER A 88 16.95 5.20 11.50
C SER A 88 18.04 4.49 10.69
N ALA A 89 17.98 4.57 9.35
CA ALA A 89 19.00 4.00 8.48
C ALA A 89 20.37 4.66 8.67
N LEU A 90 20.41 5.99 8.77
CA LEU A 90 21.64 6.75 9.05
C LEU A 90 22.23 6.38 10.42
N PHE A 91 21.39 6.31 11.45
CA PHE A 91 21.82 5.90 12.79
C PHE A 91 22.44 4.50 12.77
N CYS A 92 21.77 3.54 12.13
CA CYS A 92 22.25 2.16 12.08
C CYS A 92 23.54 1.99 11.27
N HIS A 93 23.75 2.83 10.25
CA HIS A 93 24.93 2.72 9.40
C HIS A 93 26.15 3.45 9.97
N TYR A 94 25.97 4.65 10.53
CA TYR A 94 27.08 5.53 10.92
C TYR A 94 27.35 5.56 12.44
N TYR A 95 26.34 5.36 13.27
CA TYR A 95 26.44 5.63 14.71
C TYR A 95 26.25 4.38 15.59
N ALA A 96 25.46 3.40 15.16
CA ALA A 96 25.12 2.25 15.97
C ALA A 96 26.30 1.25 16.10
N PRO A 97 26.53 0.69 17.29
CA PRO A 97 27.49 -0.40 17.45
C PRO A 97 27.03 -1.65 16.68
N PRO A 98 27.95 -2.52 16.21
CA PRO A 98 27.62 -3.64 15.31
C PRO A 98 26.54 -4.59 15.84
N PHE A 99 26.52 -4.81 17.16
CA PHE A 99 25.50 -5.65 17.81
C PHE A 99 24.10 -5.05 17.70
N LEU A 100 23.95 -3.75 17.98
CA LEU A 100 22.66 -3.07 17.94
C LEU A 100 22.14 -2.97 16.51
N ALA A 101 23.01 -2.64 15.55
CA ALA A 101 22.65 -2.61 14.14
C ALA A 101 22.19 -3.98 13.62
N SER A 102 22.87 -5.07 14.01
CA SER A 102 22.46 -6.44 13.63
C SER A 102 21.11 -6.82 14.23
N PHE A 103 20.87 -6.49 15.51
CA PHE A 103 19.60 -6.77 16.18
C PHE A 103 18.44 -5.97 15.55
N TYR A 104 18.65 -4.67 15.33
CA TYR A 104 17.66 -3.81 14.69
C TYR A 104 17.30 -4.28 13.28
N ARG A 105 18.30 -4.67 12.47
CA ARG A 105 18.06 -5.21 11.12
C ARG A 105 17.22 -6.49 11.15
N ARG A 106 17.50 -7.41 12.09
CA ARG A 106 16.67 -8.62 12.26
C ARG A 106 15.24 -8.29 12.66
N LEU A 107 15.04 -7.31 13.56
CA LEU A 107 13.69 -6.86 13.92
C LEU A 107 12.94 -6.32 12.69
N LEU A 108 13.60 -5.52 11.85
CA LEU A 108 13.00 -5.04 10.60
C LEU A 108 12.68 -6.18 9.64
N GLU A 109 13.55 -7.16 9.49
CA GLU A 109 13.30 -8.36 8.66
C GLU A 109 12.10 -9.15 9.18
N LEU A 110 11.95 -9.29 10.50
CA LEU A 110 10.79 -9.94 11.12
C LEU A 110 9.50 -9.14 10.92
N MET A 111 9.55 -7.80 11.05
CA MET A 111 8.42 -6.92 10.79
C MET A 111 8.02 -6.94 9.31
N ALA A 112 8.98 -6.98 8.39
CA ALA A 112 8.73 -7.10 6.96
C ALA A 112 8.14 -8.48 6.58
N GLY A 113 8.41 -9.51 7.39
CA GLY A 113 7.84 -10.84 7.23
C GLY A 113 6.39 -10.97 7.71
N PHE A 114 5.85 -9.97 8.44
CA PHE A 114 4.47 -10.01 8.89
C PHE A 114 3.49 -9.79 7.72
N PRO A 115 2.39 -10.57 7.64
CA PRO A 115 1.32 -10.29 6.68
C PRO A 115 0.73 -8.89 6.88
N GLY A 116 0.66 -8.09 5.82
CA GLY A 116 0.11 -6.72 5.87
C GLY A 116 -1.32 -6.65 6.43
N VAL A 117 -2.11 -7.71 6.24
CA VAL A 117 -3.48 -7.83 6.79
C VAL A 117 -3.50 -7.73 8.32
N ILE A 118 -2.47 -8.21 9.02
CA ILE A 118 -2.39 -8.15 10.48
C ILE A 118 -2.25 -6.71 10.96
N TYR A 119 -1.40 -5.91 10.33
CA TYR A 119 -1.23 -4.50 10.68
C TYR A 119 -2.51 -3.70 10.42
N GLY A 120 -3.20 -3.97 9.30
CA GLY A 120 -4.49 -3.34 9.00
C GLY A 120 -5.58 -3.67 10.03
N LEU A 121 -5.71 -4.95 10.39
CA LEU A 121 -6.69 -5.37 11.40
C LEU A 121 -6.34 -4.84 12.80
N TRP A 122 -5.06 -4.87 13.20
CA TRP A 122 -4.60 -4.29 14.45
C TRP A 122 -4.91 -2.79 14.52
N GLY A 123 -4.67 -2.06 13.44
CA GLY A 123 -5.04 -0.66 13.33
C GLY A 123 -6.55 -0.46 13.53
N LEU A 124 -7.38 -1.26 12.88
CA LEU A 124 -8.83 -1.15 13.01
C LEU A 124 -9.35 -1.49 14.42
N VAL A 125 -8.77 -2.50 15.07
CA VAL A 125 -9.26 -3.01 16.37
C VAL A 125 -8.65 -2.26 17.56
N VAL A 126 -7.43 -1.73 17.41
CA VAL A 126 -6.68 -1.09 18.52
C VAL A 126 -6.52 0.41 18.28
N LEU A 127 -5.97 0.81 17.13
CA LEU A 127 -5.62 2.20 16.87
C LEU A 127 -6.85 3.09 16.68
N VAL A 128 -7.85 2.64 15.90
CA VAL A 128 -9.09 3.39 15.65
C VAL A 128 -9.86 3.64 16.95
N PRO A 129 -10.11 2.64 17.82
CA PRO A 129 -10.75 2.89 19.12
C PRO A 129 -9.92 3.77 20.05
N LEU A 130 -8.59 3.67 20.01
CA LEU A 130 -7.69 4.53 20.79
C LEU A 130 -7.85 6.00 20.37
N ILE A 131 -7.81 6.27 19.06
CA ILE A 131 -8.02 7.62 18.51
C ILE A 131 -9.44 8.09 18.87
N ASN A 132 -10.45 7.22 18.75
CA ASN A 132 -11.83 7.58 19.07
C ASN A 132 -12.01 8.01 20.54
N ARG A 133 -11.21 7.46 21.47
CA ARG A 133 -11.25 7.86 22.89
C ARG A 133 -10.62 9.24 23.13
N LEU A 134 -9.60 9.59 22.36
CA LEU A 134 -8.90 10.87 22.47
C LEU A 134 -9.65 11.99 21.73
N HIS A 135 -10.04 11.72 20.48
CA HIS A 135 -10.76 12.65 19.61
C HIS A 135 -11.62 11.90 18.58
N PRO A 136 -12.94 11.79 18.80
CA PRO A 136 -13.86 11.23 17.80
C PRO A 136 -13.89 12.08 16.51
N PRO A 137 -14.05 11.48 15.32
CA PRO A 137 -14.22 10.05 15.04
C PRO A 137 -12.90 9.28 14.95
N GLY A 138 -12.92 8.02 15.42
CA GLY A 138 -11.76 7.12 15.31
C GLY A 138 -11.33 6.79 13.88
N THR A 139 -12.31 6.63 12.97
CA THR A 139 -12.05 6.45 11.52
C THR A 139 -11.78 7.80 10.88
N SER A 140 -10.58 8.30 11.09
CA SER A 140 -10.13 9.62 10.63
C SER A 140 -8.93 9.54 9.71
N LEU A 141 -8.60 10.66 9.06
CA LEU A 141 -7.40 10.80 8.22
C LEU A 141 -6.12 10.46 9.02
N LEU A 142 -6.06 10.86 10.30
CA LEU A 142 -4.93 10.54 11.17
C LEU A 142 -4.76 9.03 11.37
N ALA A 143 -5.86 8.31 11.58
CA ALA A 143 -5.82 6.85 11.71
C ALA A 143 -5.28 6.21 10.43
N GLY A 144 -5.72 6.69 9.26
CA GLY A 144 -5.19 6.23 7.96
C GLY A 144 -3.70 6.51 7.80
N ILE A 145 -3.25 7.72 8.13
CA ILE A 145 -1.84 8.14 8.04
C ILE A 145 -0.93 7.29 8.93
N LEU A 146 -1.40 6.91 10.13
CA LEU A 146 -0.60 6.13 11.08
C LEU A 146 -0.58 4.61 10.79
N MET A 147 -1.57 4.10 10.04
CA MET A 147 -1.60 2.68 9.65
C MET A 147 -0.75 2.38 8.42
N LEU A 148 -0.58 3.37 7.53
CA LEU A 148 0.09 3.23 6.24
C LEU A 148 1.60 3.46 6.39
#